data_AF-F0GA56-F1
#
_entry.id   AF-F0GA56-F1
#
_cell.length_a   1.000
_cell.length_b   1.000
_cell.length_c   1.000
_cell.angle_alpha   90.00
_cell.angle_beta   90.00
_cell.angle_gamma   90.00
#
_symmetry.space_group_name_H-M   'P 1'
#
loop_
_entity.id
_entity.type
_entity.pdbx_description
1 polymer ?
#
loop_
_entity_poly.entity_id
_entity_poly.type
_entity_poly.pdbx_seq_one_letter_code
_entity_poly.pdbx_strand_id
1 'polypeptide(L)'
;MHDAASAFRHDALFSVPSPRIDAAEAEALAADAFGVAGAVSALASERDQNFRVDAPDGSAYVLKLTHPAEHPGVTESQTFAQL
;
A
#
# COMPACT_ATOMS: atom_id res chain seq x y z
N MET A 1 21.89 21.43 -18.49
CA MET A 1 22.52 20.83 -17.30
C MET A 1 21.39 20.29 -16.44
N HIS A 2 20.98 19.04 -16.70
CA HIS A 2 19.85 18.41 -16.03
C HIS A 2 20.20 18.19 -14.55
N ASP A 3 19.27 18.59 -13.70
CA ASP A 3 19.40 18.76 -12.26
C ASP A 3 19.73 17.43 -11.54
N ALA A 4 20.92 17.38 -10.93
CA ALA A 4 21.43 16.23 -10.19
C ALA A 4 20.68 15.97 -8.86
N ALA A 5 19.78 16.86 -8.42
CA ALA A 5 19.00 16.68 -7.20
C ALA A 5 17.79 15.74 -7.40
N SER A 6 17.39 15.45 -8.65
CA SER A 6 16.35 14.45 -8.96
C SER A 6 16.86 13.01 -8.78
N ALA A 7 18.15 12.78 -9.06
CA ALA A 7 18.78 11.47 -8.90
C ALA A 7 19.00 11.10 -7.42
N PHE A 8 19.37 12.07 -6.58
CA PHE A 8 19.57 11.86 -5.14
C PHE A 8 18.26 11.55 -4.39
N ARG A 9 17.12 12.07 -4.89
CA ARG A 9 15.78 11.78 -4.34
C ARG A 9 15.27 10.39 -4.68
N HIS A 10 15.72 9.80 -5.80
CA HIS A 10 15.38 8.41 -6.14
C HIS A 10 16.16 7.38 -5.32
N ASP A 11 17.43 7.66 -4.98
CA ASP A 11 18.28 6.70 -4.27
C ASP A 11 17.86 6.51 -2.79
N ALA A 12 17.47 7.60 -2.13
CA ALA A 12 17.01 7.57 -0.74
C ALA A 12 15.66 6.84 -0.54
N LEU A 13 14.83 6.76 -1.59
CA LEU A 13 13.56 6.02 -1.61
C LEU A 13 13.75 4.50 -1.46
N PHE A 14 14.91 3.96 -1.86
CA PHE A 14 15.21 2.54 -1.77
C PHE A 14 15.89 2.13 -0.45
N SER A 15 16.31 3.09 0.38
CA SER A 15 17.09 2.81 1.60
C SER A 15 16.27 2.81 2.89
N VAL A 16 15.03 3.32 2.87
CA VAL A 16 14.17 3.34 4.06
C VAL A 16 13.22 2.15 3.97
N PRO A 17 13.20 1.21 4.92
CA PRO A 17 12.20 0.15 4.92
C PRO A 17 10.81 0.72 5.22
N SER A 18 9.78 0.28 4.49
CA SER A 18 8.39 0.56 4.85
C SER A 18 8.10 -0.02 6.23
N PRO A 19 7.29 0.67 7.07
CA PRO A 19 6.80 0.09 8.31
C PRO A 19 6.15 -1.25 8.02
N ARG A 20 6.71 -2.33 8.57
CA ARG A 20 6.14 -3.67 8.47
C ARG A 20 5.11 -3.83 9.57
N ILE A 21 3.84 -3.90 9.18
CA ILE A 21 2.72 -4.06 10.10
C ILE A 21 2.15 -5.47 9.92
N ASP A 22 1.60 -6.02 10.99
CA ASP A 22 0.92 -7.31 10.91
C ASP A 22 -0.55 -7.18 10.46
N ALA A 23 -1.23 -8.32 10.34
CA ALA A 23 -2.62 -8.36 9.91
C ALA A 23 -3.58 -7.67 10.90
N ALA A 24 -3.30 -7.72 12.21
CA ALA A 24 -4.15 -7.10 13.22
C ALA A 24 -4.03 -5.57 13.19
N GLU A 25 -2.81 -5.06 12.99
CA GLU A 25 -2.57 -3.64 12.75
C GLU A 25 -3.23 -3.16 11.46
N ALA A 26 -3.20 -3.97 10.40
CA ALA A 26 -3.89 -3.68 9.15
C ALA A 26 -5.42 -3.68 9.28
N GLU A 27 -6.00 -4.57 10.10
CA GLU A 27 -7.44 -4.56 10.44
C GLU A 27 -7.84 -3.27 11.14
N ALA A 28 -7.09 -2.88 12.17
CA ALA A 28 -7.34 -1.63 12.90
C ALA A 28 -7.24 -0.42 11.96
N LEU A 29 -6.22 -0.38 11.09
CA LEU A 29 -6.05 0.70 10.13
C LEU A 29 -7.22 0.79 9.12
N ALA A 30 -7.68 -0.35 8.60
CA ALA A 30 -8.82 -0.39 7.68
C ALA A 30 -10.10 0.14 8.34
N ALA A 31 -10.34 -0.23 9.60
CA ALA A 31 -11.48 0.23 10.36
C ALA A 31 -11.38 1.73 10.68
N ASP A 32 -10.24 2.19 11.20
CA ASP A 32 -10.07 3.55 11.70
C ASP A 32 -10.00 4.59 10.57
N ALA A 33 -9.29 4.29 9.47
CA ALA A 33 -9.09 5.24 8.39
C ALA A 33 -10.21 5.22 7.34
N PHE A 34 -10.82 4.04 7.11
CA PHE A 34 -11.76 3.84 6.00
C PHE A 34 -13.14 3.33 6.43
N GLY A 35 -13.36 3.03 7.72
CA GLY A 35 -14.61 2.46 8.21
C GLY A 35 -14.88 1.04 7.71
N VAL A 36 -13.84 0.34 7.23
CA VAL A 36 -13.95 -1.02 6.69
C VAL A 36 -13.44 -2.01 7.73
N ALA A 37 -14.36 -2.71 8.38
CA ALA A 37 -14.05 -3.83 9.26
C ALA A 37 -14.16 -5.15 8.50
N GLY A 38 -13.17 -6.03 8.64
CA GLY A 38 -13.13 -7.31 7.95
C GLY A 38 -11.90 -8.13 8.31
N ALA A 39 -11.89 -9.39 7.88
CA ALA A 39 -10.73 -10.26 8.08
C ALA A 39 -9.61 -9.86 7.11
N VAL A 40 -8.39 -9.77 7.62
CA VAL A 40 -7.24 -9.37 6.80
C VAL A 40 -6.31 -10.53 6.46
N SER A 41 -5.86 -10.57 5.21
CA SER A 41 -4.77 -11.43 4.76
C SER A 41 -3.73 -10.66 3.96
N ALA A 42 -2.46 -10.99 4.17
CA ALA A 42 -1.37 -10.40 3.39
C ALA A 42 -1.41 -10.88 1.94
N LEU A 43 -1.25 -9.96 1.00
CA LEU A 43 -1.05 -10.25 -0.41
C LEU A 43 0.44 -10.23 -0.73
N ALA A 44 0.89 -11.22 -1.50
CA ALA A 44 2.28 -11.29 -1.94
C ALA A 44 2.63 -10.02 -2.74
N SER A 45 3.68 -9.33 -2.30
CA SER A 45 4.17 -8.10 -2.91
C SER A 45 5.66 -7.97 -2.65
N GLU A 46 6.41 -7.44 -3.62
CA GLU A 46 7.88 -7.40 -3.57
C GLU A 46 8.42 -6.20 -2.78
N ARG A 47 7.62 -5.13 -2.64
CA ARG A 47 8.08 -3.84 -2.10
C ARG A 47 7.13 -3.27 -1.04
N ASP A 48 5.85 -3.19 -1.38
CA ASP A 48 4.82 -2.65 -0.50
C ASP A 48 4.12 -3.78 0.26
N GLN A 49 3.46 -3.47 1.38
CA GLN A 49 2.53 -4.40 2.00
C GLN A 49 1.12 -4.10 1.53
N ASN A 50 0.57 -5.06 0.80
CA ASN A 50 -0.82 -5.04 0.39
C ASN A 50 -1.57 -6.07 1.23
N PHE A 51 -2.76 -5.72 1.65
CA PHE A 51 -3.63 -6.58 2.43
C PHE A 51 -4.97 -6.67 1.72
N ARG A 52 -5.52 -7.89 1.65
CA ARG A 52 -6.92 -8.10 1.31
C ARG A 52 -7.74 -7.99 2.58
N VAL A 53 -8.80 -7.19 2.53
CA VAL A 53 -9.81 -7.09 3.60
C VAL A 53 -11.10 -7.71 3.08
N ASP A 54 -11.55 -8.80 3.71
CA ASP A 54 -12.83 -9.42 3.42
C ASP A 54 -13.86 -8.95 4.45
N ALA A 55 -14.80 -8.09 4.02
CA ALA A 55 -15.82 -7.49 4.86
C ALA A 55 -17.02 -8.44 5.05
N PRO A 56 -17.76 -8.34 6.18
CA PRO A 56 -18.85 -9.25 6.50
C PRO A 56 -20.07 -9.11 5.58
N ASP A 57 -20.19 -8.00 4.85
CA ASP A 57 -21.21 -7.78 3.82
C ASP A 57 -20.91 -8.51 2.50
N GLY A 58 -19.79 -9.23 2.43
CA GLY A 58 -19.31 -9.93 1.24
C GLY A 58 -18.46 -9.07 0.31
N SER A 59 -18.24 -7.80 0.65
CA SER A 59 -17.34 -6.91 -0.10
C SER A 59 -15.88 -7.27 0.19
N ALA A 60 -14.99 -7.00 -0.78
CA ALA A 60 -13.56 -7.18 -0.61
C ALA A 60 -12.79 -5.93 -1.05
N TYR A 61 -11.78 -5.57 -0.26
CA TYR A 61 -10.96 -4.38 -0.47
C TYR A 61 -9.49 -4.73 -0.48
N VAL A 62 -8.68 -3.87 -1.11
CA VAL A 62 -7.22 -3.92 -1.02
C VAL A 62 -6.74 -2.71 -0.25
N LEU A 63 -6.19 -2.93 0.93
CA LEU A 63 -5.47 -1.93 1.70
C LEU A 63 -4.01 -1.94 1.24
N LYS A 64 -3.55 -0.82 0.68
CA LYS A 64 -2.16 -0.65 0.22
C LYS A 64 -1.41 0.27 1.17
N LEU A 65 -0.30 -0.22 1.73
CA LEU A 65 0.63 0.61 2.48
C LEU A 65 1.74 1.08 1.54
N THR A 66 1.64 2.33 1.09
CA THR A 66 2.64 2.96 0.25
C THR A 66 3.69 3.68 1.09
N HIS A 67 4.90 3.79 0.55
CA HIS A 67 5.96 4.57 1.17
C HIS A 67 5.55 6.04 1.32
N PRO A 68 5.81 6.72 2.45
CA PRO A 68 5.49 8.15 2.64
C PRO A 68 6.18 9.08 1.63
N ALA A 69 7.25 8.60 1.00
CA ALA A 69 8.01 9.31 -0.02
C ALA A 69 7.49 9.05 -1.45
N GLU A 70 6.51 8.15 -1.61
CA GLU A 70 5.70 8.07 -2.82
C GLU A 70 4.71 9.24 -2.82
N HIS A 71 4.78 10.07 -3.85
CA HIS A 71 3.98 11.28 -3.95
C HIS A 71 2.47 10.94 -3.88
N PRO A 72 1.65 11.60 -3.04
CA PRO A 72 0.22 11.31 -2.85
C PRO A 72 -0.67 11.54 -4.10
N GLY A 73 -0.06 11.80 -5.26
CA GLY A 73 -0.74 12.04 -6.54
C GLY A 73 -0.57 10.93 -7.57
N VAL A 74 0.11 9.82 -7.24
CA VAL A 74 0.26 8.68 -8.16
C VAL A 74 -0.33 7.43 -7.49
N THR A 75 -1.63 7.24 -7.65
CA THR A 75 -2.30 5.95 -7.37
C THR A 75 -3.24 5.63 -8.51
N GLU A 76 -2.67 5.38 -9.69
CA GLU A 76 -3.32 4.57 -10.71
C GLU A 76 -2.49 3.31 -10.93
N SER A 77 -2.91 2.20 -10.31
CA SER A 77 -2.52 0.87 -10.77
C SER A 77 -3.75 0.24 -11.43
N GLN A 78 -3.89 0.44 -12.74
CA GLN A 78 -4.88 -0.26 -13.54
C GLN A 78 -4.39 -1.69 -13.78
N THR A 79 -4.87 -2.66 -12.99
CA THR A 79 -4.76 -4.07 -13.38
C THR A 79 -6.02 -4.47 -14.13
N PHE A 80 -5.97 -4.36 -15.45
CA PHE A 80 -6.92 -5.03 -16.33
C PHE A 80 -6.52 -6.52 -16.38
N ALA A 81 -7.19 -7.37 -15.60
CA ALA A 81 -7.12 -8.81 -15.80
C ALA A 81 -8.01 -9.14 -17.01
N GLN A 82 -7.41 -9.52 -18.14
CA GLN A 82 -8.14 -10.09 -19.27
C GLN A 82 -8.56 -11.52 -18.89
N LEU A 83 -9.85 -11.81 -19.10
CA LEU A 83 -10.42 -13.17 -19.04
C LEU A 83 -9.88 -14.05 -20.17
#